data_AF-C5RZ81-F1
#
_entry.id   AF-C5RZ81-F1
#
_cell.length_a   1.000
_cell.length_b   1.000
_cell.length_c   1.000
_cell.angle_alpha   90.00
_cell.angle_beta   90.00
_cell.angle_gamma   90.00
#
_symmetry.space_group_name_H-M   'P 1'
#
loop_
_entity.id
_entity.type
_entity.pdbx_description
1 polymer ?
#
loop_
_entity_poly.entity_id
_entity_poly.type
_entity_poly.pdbx_seq_one_letter_code
_entity_poly.pdbx_strand_id
1 'polypeptide(L)' 'TSVSSSYKSILMALDNTQVTGNEGIVEHQIDRSINNLCAIASRSMQYTDRQVIEIMVSKPKGI' A
#
# COMPACT_ATOMS: atom_id res chain seq x y z
N THR A 1 5.46 16.29 7.21
CA THR A 1 4.57 15.25 6.65
C THR A 1 3.18 15.24 7.26
N SER A 2 2.98 15.23 8.58
CA SER A 2 1.63 15.21 9.16
C SER A 2 0.80 16.49 8.89
N VAL A 3 1.31 17.68 9.28
CA VAL A 3 0.61 18.97 9.09
C VAL A 3 0.27 19.25 7.62
N SER A 4 1.25 19.02 6.73
CA SER A 4 1.08 19.19 5.28
C SER A 4 0.02 18.25 4.69
N SER A 5 -0.03 16.99 5.16
CA SER A 5 -1.03 16.02 4.70
C SER A 5 -2.42 16.36 5.23
N SER A 6 -2.56 16.74 6.50
CA SER A 6 -3.85 17.16 7.06
C SER A 6 -4.42 18.36 6.30
N TYR A 7 -3.58 19.36 6.01
CA TYR A 7 -3.99 20.51 5.21
C TYR A 7 -4.47 20.10 3.80
N LYS A 8 -3.72 19.22 3.12
CA LYS A 8 -4.11 18.68 1.82
C LYS A 8 -5.43 17.90 1.88
N SER A 9 -5.63 17.07 2.89
CA SER A 9 -6.86 16.31 3.10
C SER A 9 -8.07 17.22 3.29
N ILE A 10 -7.93 18.32 4.03
CA ILE A 10 -9.00 19.31 4.19
C ILE A 10 -9.36 19.94 2.84
N LEU A 11 -8.37 20.36 2.06
CA LEU A 11 -8.62 20.93 0.73
C LEU A 11 -9.30 19.92 -0.22
N MET A 12 -8.86 18.65 -0.22
CA MET A 12 -9.50 17.61 -1.02
C MET A 12 -10.94 17.35 -0.57
N ALA A 13 -11.21 17.36 0.74
CA ALA A 13 -12.56 17.20 1.28
C ALA A 13 -13.49 18.38 0.89
N LEU A 14 -12.98 19.63 0.93
CA LEU A 14 -13.71 20.81 0.47
C LEU A 14 -14.04 20.73 -1.03
N ASP A 15 -13.14 20.14 -1.82
CA ASP A 15 -13.30 19.90 -3.25
C ASP A 15 -14.11 18.63 -3.57
N ASN A 16 -14.64 17.94 -2.56
CA ASN A 16 -15.36 16.66 -2.69
C ASN A 16 -14.56 15.59 -3.45
N THR A 17 -13.23 15.68 -3.39
CA THR A 17 -12.29 14.73 -3.99
C THR A 17 -12.03 13.60 -3.01
N GLN A 18 -12.46 12.39 -3.35
CA GLN A 18 -12.26 11.19 -2.55
C GLN A 18 -12.00 9.97 -3.44
N VAL A 19 -11.34 8.97 -2.86
CA VAL A 19 -11.25 7.64 -3.48
C VAL A 19 -12.61 6.96 -3.32
N THR A 20 -13.12 6.38 -4.39
CA THR A 20 -14.40 5.65 -4.42
C THR A 20 -14.21 4.14 -4.27
N GLY A 21 -15.29 3.37 -4.40
CA GLY A 21 -15.20 1.90 -4.43
C GLY A 21 -14.62 1.33 -5.73
N ASN A 22 -14.36 2.17 -6.75
CA ASN A 22 -13.98 1.74 -8.09
C ASN A 22 -12.46 1.61 -8.29
N GLU A 23 -11.67 2.16 -7.37
CA GLU A 23 -10.20 2.15 -7.43
C GLU A 23 -9.57 0.85 -6.91
N GLY A 24 -10.38 -0.10 -6.41
CA GLY A 24 -9.97 -1.48 -6.10
C GLY A 24 -9.34 -1.71 -4.72
N ILE A 25 -8.76 -0.70 -4.09
CA ILE A 25 -8.31 -0.79 -2.68
C ILE A 25 -9.43 -0.38 -1.74
N VAL A 26 -10.02 0.79 -1.96
CA VAL A 26 -11.15 1.31 -1.17
C VAL A 26 -12.45 0.70 -1.71
N GLU A 27 -13.36 0.38 -0.82
CA GLU A 27 -14.64 -0.27 -1.10
C GLU A 27 -15.74 0.32 -0.21
N HIS A 28 -17.00 0.08 -0.61
CA HIS A 28 -18.17 0.59 0.09
C HIS A 28 -18.33 0.02 1.51
N GLN A 29 -17.70 -1.13 1.78
CA GLN A 29 -17.61 -1.72 3.11
C GLN A 29 -16.16 -1.71 3.60
N ILE A 30 -15.96 -1.26 4.84
CA ILE A 30 -14.63 -1.12 5.43
C ILE A 30 -13.89 -2.46 5.51
N ASP A 31 -14.58 -3.54 5.88
CA ASP A 31 -13.99 -4.87 5.97
C ASP A 31 -13.47 -5.34 4.60
N ARG A 32 -14.18 -5.03 3.52
CA ARG A 32 -13.72 -5.33 2.16
C ARG A 32 -12.50 -4.50 1.77
N SER A 33 -12.48 -3.21 2.13
CA SER A 33 -11.31 -2.34 1.90
C SER A 33 -10.06 -2.88 2.61
N ILE A 34 -10.21 -3.29 3.88
CA ILE A 34 -9.13 -3.88 4.68
C ILE A 34 -8.66 -5.19 4.04
N ASN A 35 -9.59 -6.06 3.65
CA ASN A 35 -9.25 -7.34 3.02
C ASN A 35 -8.51 -7.13 1.69
N ASN A 36 -8.92 -6.16 0.86
CA ASN A 36 -8.24 -5.84 -0.39
C ASN A 36 -6.79 -5.37 -0.13
N LEU A 37 -6.61 -4.45 0.83
CA LEU A 37 -5.29 -3.98 1.23
C LEU A 37 -4.42 -5.14 1.75
N CYS A 38 -4.95 -5.98 2.64
CA CYS A 38 -4.23 -7.13 3.19
C CYS A 38 -3.86 -8.16 2.14
N ALA A 39 -4.73 -8.41 1.16
CA ALA A 39 -4.45 -9.33 0.05
C ALA A 39 -3.29 -8.81 -0.82
N ILE A 40 -3.28 -7.51 -1.13
CA ILE A 40 -2.16 -6.87 -1.85
C ILE A 40 -0.89 -6.95 -1.02
N ALA A 41 -0.92 -6.52 0.24
CA ALA A 41 0.24 -6.54 1.11
C ALA A 41 0.84 -7.94 1.24
N SER A 42 0.00 -8.95 1.49
CA SER A 42 0.45 -10.34 1.67
C SER A 42 1.10 -10.90 0.40
N ARG A 43 0.49 -10.66 -0.77
CA ARG A 43 1.07 -11.09 -2.07
C ARG A 43 2.36 -10.35 -2.40
N SER A 44 2.38 -9.03 -2.19
CA SER A 44 3.57 -8.21 -2.42
C SER A 44 4.71 -8.61 -1.51
N MET A 45 4.44 -8.94 -0.25
CA MET A 45 5.46 -9.43 0.69
C MET A 45 6.01 -10.79 0.27
N GLN A 46 5.18 -11.75 -0.17
CA GLN A 46 5.68 -13.03 -0.69
C GLN A 46 6.65 -12.85 -1.87
N TYR A 47 6.32 -11.95 -2.80
CA TYR A 47 7.20 -11.61 -3.92
C TYR A 47 8.49 -10.92 -3.45
N THR A 48 8.37 -10.01 -2.49
CA THR A 48 9.50 -9.30 -1.89
C THR A 48 10.46 -10.26 -1.18
N ASP A 49 9.94 -11.17 -0.37
CA ASP A 49 10.71 -12.18 0.35
C ASP A 49 11.52 -13.05 -0.60
N ARG A 50 10.91 -13.47 -1.72
CA ARG A 50 11.62 -14.23 -2.76
C ARG A 50 12.78 -13.43 -3.36
N GLN A 51 12.55 -12.17 -3.73
CA GLN A 51 13.60 -11.31 -4.25
C GLN A 51 14.73 -11.09 -3.24
N VAL A 52 14.39 -10.93 -1.95
CA VAL A 52 15.38 -10.78 -0.87
C VAL A 52 16.25 -12.04 -0.79
N ILE A 53 15.66 -13.24 -0.86
CA ILE A 53 16.42 -14.49 -0.90
C ILE A 53 17.33 -14.57 -2.13
N GLU A 54 16.82 -14.22 -3.31
CA GLU A 54 17.61 -14.22 -4.55
C GLU A 54 18.82 -13.26 -4.45
N ILE A 55 18.62 -12.08 -3.85
CA ILE A 55 19.70 -11.13 -3.57
C ILE A 55 20.71 -11.73 -2.58
N MET A 56 20.24 -12.33 -1.48
CA MET A 56 21.13 -12.93 -0.46
C MET A 56 21.99 -14.07 -1.03
N VAL A 57 21.43 -14.89 -1.91
CA VAL A 57 22.15 -16.00 -2.58
C VAL A 57 23.15 -15.47 -3.62
N SER A 58 22.79 -14.40 -4.33
CA SER A 58 23.64 -13.81 -5.37
C SER A 58 24.73 -12.90 -4.82
N LYS A 59 24.64 -12.51 -3.53
CA LYS A 59 25.65 -11.67 -2.89
C LYS A 59 26.95 -12.48 -2.73
N PRO A 60 28.08 -12.03 -3.29
CA PRO A 60 29.35 -12.73 -3.11
C PRO A 60 29.65 -12.82 -1.61
N LYS A 61 29.97 -14.03 -1.14
CA LYS A 61 30.39 -14.22 0.25
C LYS A 61 31.69 -13.45 0.43
N GLY A 62 31.70 -12.53 1.38
CA GLY A 62 32.92 -11.81 1.75
C GLY A 62 34.03 -12.81 2.00
N ILE A 63 35.19 -12.55 1.38
CA ILE A 63 36.44 -13.28 1.57
C ILE A 63 36.85 -13.15 3.04
#